data_AF-A0A3C0PHH1-F1
#
_entry.id   AF-A0A3C0PHH1-F1
#
_cell.length_a   1.000
_cell.length_b   1.000
_cell.length_c   1.000
_cell.angle_alpha   90.00
_cell.angle_beta   90.00
_cell.angle_gamma   90.00
#
_symmetry.space_group_name_H-M   'P 1'
#
loop_
_entity.id
_entity.type
_entity.pdbx_description
1 polymer ?
#
loop_
_entity_poly.entity_id
_entity_poly.type
_entity_poly.pdbx_seq_one_letter_code
_entity_poly.pdbx_strand_id
1 'polypeptide(L)' 'MVNNKAVAEIIINGRNSYIDKVYINSRETRMFPKVNYIEIFGRDVKTNEAMYEKITPK' A
#
# COMPACT_ATOMS: atom_id res chain seq x y z
N MET A 1 -22.30 0.22 17.18
CA MET A 1 -22.35 0.49 15.72
C MET A 1 -21.15 -0.20 15.10
N VAL A 2 -21.34 -1.32 14.41
CA VAL A 2 -20.24 -1.98 13.69
C VAL A 2 -20.03 -1.19 12.41
N ASN A 3 -18.91 -0.49 12.32
CA ASN A 3 -18.59 0.33 11.16
C ASN A 3 -18.19 -0.63 10.02
N ASN A 4 -19.14 -0.94 9.14
CA ASN A 4 -19.03 -1.97 8.09
C ASN A 4 -18.15 -1.51 6.91
N LYS A 5 -17.06 -0.80 7.18
CA LYS A 5 -16.13 -0.35 6.15
C LYS A 5 -15.16 -1.50 5.86
N ALA A 6 -15.24 -2.03 4.65
CA ALA A 6 -14.24 -2.99 4.18
C ALA A 6 -12.84 -2.35 4.26
N VAL A 7 -11.91 -3.05 4.91
CA VAL A 7 -10.51 -2.65 5.03
C VAL A 7 -9.64 -3.73 4.38
N ALA A 8 -8.55 -3.31 3.75
CA ALA A 8 -7.52 -4.21 3.27
C ALA A 8 -6.38 -4.21 4.28
N GLU A 9 -6.04 -5.40 4.81
CA GLU A 9 -4.88 -5.62 5.67
C GLU A 9 -3.70 -6.10 4.84
N ILE A 10 -2.53 -5.50 5.06
CA ILE A 10 -1.27 -5.82 4.40
C ILE A 10 -0.11 -5.65 5.39
N ILE A 11 1.04 -6.23 5.07
CA ILE A 11 2.29 -5.95 5.76
C ILE A 11 2.91 -4.68 5.17
N ILE A 12 3.18 -3.67 6.01
CA ILE A 12 3.96 -2.48 5.66
C ILE A 12 5.14 -2.43 6.64
N ASN A 13 6.38 -2.45 6.13
CA ASN A 13 7.61 -2.52 6.95
C ASN A 13 7.59 -3.64 8.01
N GLY A 14 7.06 -4.82 7.67
CA GLY A 14 6.99 -5.97 8.57
C GLY A 14 5.88 -5.93 9.63
N ARG A 15 5.00 -4.92 9.61
CA ARG A 15 3.89 -4.78 10.56
C ARG A 15 2.53 -4.85 9.86
N ASN A 16 1.60 -5.62 10.44
CA ASN A 16 0.20 -5.67 9.99
C ASN A 16 -0.42 -4.28 10.02
N SER A 17 -0.91 -3.83 8.87
CA SER A 17 -1.39 -2.48 8.65
C SER A 17 -2.65 -2.47 7.79
N TYR A 18 -3.57 -1.55 8.06
CA TYR A 18 -4.66 -1.24 7.16
C TYR A 18 -4.20 -0.25 6.08
N ILE A 19 -4.56 -0.49 4.82
CA ILE A 19 -4.24 0.41 3.72
C ILE A 19 -5.10 1.68 3.78
N ASP A 20 -4.45 2.83 3.70
CA ASP A 20 -5.10 4.13 3.49
C ASP A 20 -5.03 4.56 2.02
N LYS A 21 -3.87 4.39 1.39
CA LYS A 21 -3.63 4.88 0.03
C LYS A 21 -2.51 4.12 -0.65
N VAL A 22 -2.65 3.94 -1.96
CA VAL A 22 -1.61 3.37 -2.82
C VAL A 22 -1.37 4.32 -3.99
N TYR A 23 -0.11 4.66 -4.24
CA TYR A 23 0.32 5.35 -5.46
C TYR A 23 1.19 4.43 -6.28
N ILE A 24 0.88 4.30 -7.57
CA ILE A 24 1.64 3.47 -8.50
C ILE A 24 2.21 4.40 -9.56
N ASN A 25 3.54 4.49 -9.62
CA ASN A 25 4.20 5.13 -10.73
C ASN A 25 4.52 4.07 -11.79
N SER A 26 3.99 4.26 -12.99
CA SER A 26 4.23 3.38 -14.11
C SER A 26 4.51 4.18 -15.38
N ARG A 27 5.16 3.54 -16.33
CA ARG A 27 5.37 4.06 -17.68
C ARG A 27 4.82 3.09 -18.70
N GLU A 28 4.30 3.62 -19.79
CA GLU A 28 3.88 2.81 -20.92
C GLU A 28 5.07 2.14 -21.59
N THR A 29 4.88 0.89 -22.03
CA THR A 29 5.82 0.18 -22.91
C THR A 29 5.03 -0.47 -24.04
N ARG A 30 5.72 -1.00 -25.07
CA ARG A 30 5.07 -1.55 -26.26
C ARG A 30 4.11 -2.72 -25.99
N MET A 31 4.24 -3.42 -24.87
CA MET A 31 3.44 -4.62 -24.59
C MET A 31 2.64 -4.50 -23.29
N PHE A 32 3.24 -4.02 -22.20
CA PHE A 32 2.56 -3.82 -20.90
C PHE A 32 3.13 -2.62 -20.14
N PRO A 33 2.34 -1.95 -19.28
CA PRO A 33 2.87 -0.92 -18.39
C PRO A 33 4.01 -1.49 -17.52
N LYS A 34 5.14 -0.79 -17.47
CA LYS A 34 6.22 -1.10 -16.52
C LYS A 34 6.00 -0.26 -15.27
N VAL A 35 5.83 -0.92 -14.13
CA VAL A 35 5.79 -0.25 -12.82
C VAL A 35 7.21 0.15 -12.44
N ASN A 36 7.42 1.43 -12.18
CA ASN A 36 8.70 1.96 -11.71
C ASN A 36 8.80 1.83 -10.19
N TYR A 37 7.73 2.19 -9.46
CA TYR A 37 7.62 1.99 -8.02
C TYR A 37 6.17 2.04 -7.54
N ILE A 38 5.94 1.53 -6.34
CA ILE A 38 4.67 1.59 -5.61
C ILE A 38 4.93 2.22 -4.25
N GLU A 39 4.11 3.18 -3.85
CA GLU A 39 4.10 3.76 -2.51
C GLU A 39 2.82 3.36 -1.80
N ILE A 40 2.95 2.73 -0.64
CA ILE A 40 1.84 2.25 0.17
C ILE A 40 1.82 3.04 1.46
N PHE A 41 0.68 3.65 1.76
CA PHE A 41 0.41 4.36 3.00
C PHE A 41 -0.67 3.62 3.76
N GLY A 42 -0.51 3.50 5.07
CA GLY A 42 -1.48 2.83 5.92
C GLY A 42 -1.35 3.20 7.37
N ARG A 43 -2.02 2.44 8.23
CA ARG A 43 -1.90 2.54 9.68
C ARG A 43 -1.73 1.17 10.31
N ASP A 44 -0.85 1.06 11.29
CA ASP A 44 -0.66 -0.18 12.06
C ASP A 44 -1.98 -0.60 12.72
N VAL A 45 -2.31 -1.90 12.63
CA VAL A 45 -3.59 -2.42 13.13
C VAL A 45 -3.71 -2.28 14.65
N LYS A 46 -2.61 -2.32 15.39
CA LYS A 46 -2.58 -2.29 16.86
C LYS A 46 -2.44 -0.87 17.40
N THR A 47 -1.53 -0.08 16.85
CA THR A 47 -1.17 1.24 17.39
C THR A 47 -1.85 2.40 16.65
N ASN A 48 -2.42 2.14 15.47
CA ASN A 48 -2.98 3.15 14.57
C ASN A 48 -1.93 4.21 14.11
N GLU A 49 -0.65 3.94 14.31
CA GLU A 49 0.46 4.77 13.82
C GLU A 49 0.50 4.76 12.29
N ALA A 50 0.83 5.90 11.69
CA ALA A 50 0.99 6.01 10.25
C ALA A 50 2.19 5.17 9.76
N MET A 51 1.96 4.44 8.67
CA MET A 51 2.92 3.53 8.04
C MET A 51 3.12 3.89 6.57
N TYR A 52 4.34 3.69 6.09
CA TYR A 52 4.73 3.96 4.70
C TYR A 52 5.78 2.97 4.22
N GLU A 53 5.59 2.42 3.03
CA GLU A 53 6.60 1.61 2.33
C GLU A 53 6.66 1.96 0.85
N LYS A 54 7.88 2.00 0.30
CA LYS A 54 8.13 2.18 -1.13
C LYS A 54 8.76 0.92 -1.72
N ILE A 55 8.07 0.32 -2.67
CA ILE A 55 8.47 -0.91 -3.33
C ILE A 55 8.97 -0.57 -4.74
N THR A 56 10.17 -1.02 -5.08
CA THR A 56 10.71 -0.96 -6.44
C THR A 56 10.74 -2.38 -7.01
N PRO A 57 9.96 -2.68 -8.07
CA PRO A 57 9.99 -3.98 -8.73
C PRO A 57 11.39 -4.29 -9.29
N LYS A 58 11.82 -5.55 -9.16
CA LYS A 58 13.07 -6.04 -9.77
C LYS A 58 12.88 -6.33 -11.25
#